data_AF-A0A531LK73-F1
#
_entry.id   AF-A0A531LK73-F1
#
_cell.length_a   1.000
_cell.length_b   1.000
_cell.length_c   1.000
_cell.angle_alpha   90.00
_cell.angle_beta   90.00
_cell.angle_gamma   90.00
#
_symmetry.space_group_name_H-M   'P 1'
#
loop_
_entity.id
_entity.type
_entity.pdbx_description
1 polymer ?
#
loop_
_entity_poly.entity_id
_entity_poly.type
_entity_poly.pdbx_seq_one_letter_code
_entity_poly.pdbx_strand_id
1 'polypeptide(L)'
;MNEAGLLSKLIPDFGKIVAMMQFSMYHHYTVDEHLIRCIGVLAEIERGDGEKVHPLSHSLMPGLKKSREALYVAVLLHDVAK
;
A
#
# COMPACT_ATOMS: atom_id res chain seq x y z
N MET A 1 13.29 -4.40 -0.57
CA MET A 1 12.99 -5.00 0.76
C MET A 1 12.13 -6.25 0.65
N ASN A 2 11.06 -6.23 -0.16
CA ASN A 2 10.21 -7.40 -0.38
C ASN A 2 10.96 -8.58 -1.03
N GLU A 3 11.58 -8.35 -2.19
CA GLU A 3 12.35 -9.37 -2.92
C GLU A 3 13.52 -9.98 -2.14
N ALA A 4 14.10 -9.20 -1.21
CA ALA A 4 15.16 -9.65 -0.32
C ALA A 4 14.64 -10.48 0.89
N GLY A 5 13.32 -10.71 0.98
CA GLY A 5 12.67 -11.41 2.10
C GLY A 5 12.66 -10.66 3.43
N LEU A 6 13.10 -9.39 3.44
CA LEU A 6 13.22 -8.62 4.67
C LEU A 6 11.85 -8.27 5.26
N LEU A 7 10.87 -7.91 4.43
CA LEU A 7 9.52 -7.58 4.90
C LEU A 7 8.86 -8.77 5.57
N SER A 8 8.99 -9.97 5.01
CA SER A 8 8.45 -11.20 5.60
C SER A 8 9.07 -11.55 6.95
N LYS A 9 10.34 -11.18 7.17
CA LYS A 9 11.01 -11.37 8.47
C LYS A 9 10.59 -10.35 9.53
N LEU A 10 10.29 -9.12 9.11
CA LEU A 10 9.88 -8.03 10.00
C LEU A 10 8.37 -8.07 10.30
N ILE A 11 7.56 -8.48 9.34
CA ILE A 11 6.11 -8.56 9.40
C ILE A 11 5.70 -9.98 8.98
N PRO A 12 5.62 -10.94 9.93
CA PRO A 12 5.34 -12.34 9.62
C PRO A 12 4.06 -12.57 8.82
N ASP A 13 3.01 -11.79 9.05
CA ASP A 13 1.76 -11.88 8.28
C ASP A 13 1.95 -11.45 6.83
N PHE A 14 2.82 -10.47 6.55
CA PHE A 14 3.18 -10.10 5.18
C PHE A 14 3.89 -11.28 4.47
N GLY A 15 4.65 -12.10 5.21
CA GLY A 15 5.27 -13.30 4.66
C GLY A 15 4.28 -14.32 4.11
N LYS A 16 3.05 -14.39 4.66
CA LYS A 16 2.02 -15.35 4.23
C LYS A 16 1.42 -15.03 2.87
N ILE A 17 1.48 -13.76 2.47
CA ILE A 17 0.86 -13.24 1.24
C ILE A 17 1.86 -13.01 0.09
N VAL A 18 3.16 -13.27 0.31
CA VAL A 18 4.19 -13.12 -0.75
C VAL A 18 3.88 -14.07 -1.90
N ALA A 19 3.81 -13.53 -3.12
CA ALA A 19 3.44 -14.25 -4.34
C ALA A 19 2.04 -14.92 -4.27
N MET A 20 1.19 -14.51 -3.32
CA MET A 20 -0.18 -15.00 -3.25
C MET A 20 -1.00 -14.33 -4.36
N MET A 21 -1.40 -15.12 -5.35
CA MET A 21 -2.33 -14.66 -6.38
C MET A 21 -3.76 -14.89 -5.94
N GLN A 22 -4.58 -13.85 -6.01
CA GLN A 22 -6.02 -13.99 -5.82
C GLN A 22 -6.69 -14.05 -7.19
N PHE A 23 -7.39 -15.16 -7.48
CA PHE A 23 -8.05 -15.33 -8.77
C PHE A 23 -9.41 -14.64 -8.77
N SER A 24 -9.46 -13.39 -9.25
CA SER A 24 -10.72 -12.74 -9.61
C SER A 24 -10.50 -11.69 -10.70
N MET A 25 -11.59 -11.24 -11.34
CA MET A 25 -11.56 -10.23 -12.42
C MET A 25 -10.89 -8.90 -12.02
N TYR A 26 -10.69 -8.64 -10.74
CA TYR A 26 -10.15 -7.38 -10.23
C TYR A 26 -8.71 -7.50 -9.70
N HIS A 27 -8.15 -8.70 -9.59
CA HIS A 27 -6.81 -8.92 -9.04
C HIS A 27 -5.81 -9.22 -10.16
N HIS A 28 -5.09 -8.16 -10.55
CA HIS A 28 -4.05 -8.24 -11.58
C HIS A 28 -2.65 -8.50 -10.98
N TYR A 29 -2.49 -8.28 -9.68
CA TYR A 29 -1.22 -8.37 -8.96
C TYR A 29 -1.34 -9.42 -7.84
N THR A 30 -0.21 -10.01 -7.46
CA THR A 30 -0.15 -10.75 -6.20
C THR A 30 -0.40 -9.81 -5.03
N VAL A 31 -0.92 -10.32 -3.91
CA VAL A 31 -1.34 -9.48 -2.78
C VAL A 31 -0.18 -8.61 -2.27
N ASP A 32 1.04 -9.15 -2.23
CA ASP A 32 2.24 -8.38 -1.86
C ASP A 32 2.58 -7.26 -2.84
N GLU A 33 2.53 -7.53 -4.16
CA GLU A 33 2.75 -6.50 -5.18
C GLU A 33 1.67 -5.40 -5.11
N HIS A 34 0.40 -5.80 -4.94
CA HIS A 34 -0.72 -4.87 -4.76
C HIS A 34 -0.47 -3.90 -3.59
N LEU A 35 -0.12 -4.43 -2.41
CA LEU A 35 0.15 -3.61 -1.23
C LEU A 35 1.33 -2.64 -1.43
N ILE A 36 2.41 -3.10 -2.07
CA ILE A 36 3.58 -2.25 -2.37
C ILE A 36 3.21 -1.14 -3.37
N ARG A 37 2.40 -1.45 -4.38
CA ARG A 37 1.87 -0.46 -5.33
C ARG A 37 0.97 0.56 -4.64
N CYS A 38 0.11 0.14 -3.71
CA CYS A 38 -0.72 1.07 -2.93
C CYS A 38 0.12 2.07 -2.12
N ILE A 39 1.26 1.64 -1.55
CA ILE A 39 2.20 2.54 -0.88
C ILE A 39 2.82 3.54 -1.86
N GLY A 40 3.18 3.10 -3.07
CA GLY A 40 3.66 3.99 -4.14
C GLY A 40 2.64 5.07 -4.49
N VAL A 41 1.39 4.69 -4.72
CA VAL A 41 0.28 5.62 -5.04
C VAL A 41 0.05 6.60 -3.89
N LEU A 42 0.05 6.14 -2.63
CA LEU A 42 -0.10 7.02 -1.48
C LEU A 42 1.02 8.08 -1.43
N ALA A 43 2.26 7.69 -1.71
CA ALA A 43 3.40 8.60 -1.76
C ALA A 43 3.31 9.62 -2.90
N GLU A 44 2.77 9.25 -4.06
CA GLU A 44 2.49 10.17 -5.17
C GLU A 44 1.42 11.21 -4.79
N ILE A 45 0.34 10.77 -4.13
CA ILE A 45 -0.70 11.69 -3.63
C ILE A 45 -0.10 12.65 -2.60
N GLU A 46 0.74 12.15 -1.69
CA GLU A 46 1.40 12.95 -0.66
C GLU A 46 2.37 14.00 -1.22
N ARG A 47 3.12 13.66 -2.27
CA ARG A 47 4.03 14.58 -2.96
C ARG A 47 3.32 15.60 -3.85
N GLY A 48 2.06 15.34 -4.19
CA GLY A 48 1.25 16.20 -5.06
C GLY A 48 1.25 15.83 -6.54
N ASP A 49 1.93 14.75 -6.92
CA ASP A 49 1.92 14.26 -8.30
C ASP A 49 0.55 13.70 -8.72
N GLY A 50 -0.28 13.33 -7.74
CA GLY A 50 -1.62 12.78 -7.93
C GLY A 50 -2.77 13.80 -8.03
N GLU A 51 -2.53 15.11 -7.96
CA GLU A 51 -3.61 16.11 -7.83
C GLU A 51 -4.66 16.02 -8.95
N LYS A 52 -4.25 15.83 -10.21
CA LYS A 52 -5.18 15.75 -11.35
C LYS A 52 -6.00 14.47 -11.35
N VAL A 53 -5.44 13.37 -10.87
CA VAL A 53 -6.06 12.03 -10.90
C VAL A 53 -6.89 11.79 -9.65
N HIS A 54 -6.46 12.33 -8.50
CA HIS A 54 -7.05 12.15 -7.18
C HIS A 54 -7.22 13.50 -6.45
N PRO A 55 -8.02 14.45 -6.97
CA PRO A 55 -8.09 15.81 -6.45
C PRO A 55 -8.59 15.86 -4.99
N LEU A 56 -9.56 15.01 -4.63
CA LEU A 56 -10.07 14.94 -3.26
C LEU A 56 -9.01 14.41 -2.29
N SER A 57 -8.39 13.27 -2.58
CA SER A 57 -7.36 12.68 -1.72
C SER A 57 -6.18 13.63 -1.54
N HIS A 58 -5.80 14.35 -2.60
CA HIS A 58 -4.75 15.37 -2.53
C HIS A 58 -5.16 16.52 -1.60
N SER A 59 -6.38 17.06 -1.72
CA SER A 59 -6.86 18.16 -0.87
C SER A 59 -6.95 17.80 0.62
N LEU A 60 -7.19 16.53 0.95
CA LEU A 60 -7.32 16.05 2.33
C LEU A 60 -5.97 15.72 2.97
N MET A 61 -4.94 15.41 2.16
CA MET A 61 -3.65 14.96 2.63
C MET A 61 -2.96 15.90 3.64
N PRO A 62 -2.99 17.24 3.48
CA PRO A 62 -2.41 18.16 4.47
C PRO A 62 -3.04 18.01 5.87
N GLY A 63 -4.34 17.71 5.95
CA GLY A 63 -5.06 17.49 7.20
C GLY A 63 -4.67 16.20 7.92
N LEU A 64 -4.13 15.22 7.19
CA LEU A 64 -3.73 13.91 7.71
C LEU A 64 -2.26 13.84 8.14
N LYS A 65 -1.50 14.94 8.02
CA LYS A 65 -0.05 14.98 8.31
C LYS A 65 0.32 14.45 9.70
N LYS A 66 -0.53 14.65 10.71
CA LYS A 66 -0.31 14.15 12.09
C LYS A 66 -0.48 12.64 12.22
N SER A 67 -1.13 12.00 11.26
CA SER A 67 -1.45 10.57 11.25
C SER A 67 -0.79 9.85 10.08
N ARG A 68 0.27 10.46 9.51
CA ARG A 68 0.96 9.96 8.32
C ARG A 68 1.42 8.52 8.51
N GLU A 69 2.12 8.22 9.59
CA GLU A 69 2.64 6.89 9.88
C GLU A 69 1.51 5.87 9.98
N ALA A 70 0.43 6.21 10.69
CA ALA A 70 -0.74 5.36 10.82
C ALA A 70 -1.40 5.10 9.45
N LEU A 71 -1.47 6.11 8.59
CA LEU A 71 -2.03 5.98 7.24
C LEU A 71 -1.19 5.04 6.37
N TYR A 72 0.13 5.20 6.37
CA TYR A 72 1.03 4.32 5.61
C TYR A 72 0.98 2.87 6.12
N VAL A 73 0.94 2.67 7.44
CA VAL A 73 0.81 1.33 8.03
C VAL A 73 -0.56 0.72 7.69
N ALA A 74 -1.64 1.50 7.79
CA ALA A 74 -2.97 1.04 7.43
C ALA A 74 -3.03 0.60 5.97
N VAL A 75 -2.48 1.38 5.05
CA VAL A 75 -2.41 1.03 3.62
C VAL A 75 -1.55 -0.21 3.39
N LEU A 76 -0.41 -0.36 4.08
CA LEU A 76 0.45 -1.54 3.95
C LEU A 76 -0.24 -2.82 4.44
N LEU A 77 -1.14 -2.73 5.42
CA LEU A 77 -1.75 -3.89 6.07
C LEU A 77 -3.21 -4.14 5.66
N HIS A 78 -3.83 -3.25 4.88
CA HIS A 78 -5.28 -3.27 4.63
C HIS A 78 -5.81 -4.59 4.05
N ASP A 79 -4.94 -5.34 3.37
CA ASP A 79 -5.29 -6.56 2.62
C ASP A 79 -4.43 -7.77 3.02
N VAL A 80 -3.73 -7.69 4.16
CA VAL A 80 -2.77 -8.72 4.59
C VAL A 80 -3.44 -10.01 5.08
N ALA A 81 -4.74 -9.98 5.37
CA ALA A 81 -5.50 -11.08 5.96
C ALA A 81 -6.31 -11.90 4.94
N LYS A 82 -5.95 -11.83 3.66
CA LYS A 82 -6.55 -12.64 2.59
C LYS A 82 -6.16 -14.11 2.64
#